data_AF-A0A3L7P6G0-F1
#
_entry.id   AF-A0A3L7P6G0-F1
#
_cell.length_a   1.000
_cell.length_b   1.000
_cell.length_c   1.000
_cell.angle_alpha   90.00
_cell.angle_beta   90.00
_cell.angle_gamma   90.00
#
_symmetry.space_group_name_H-M   'P 1'
#
loop_
_entity.id
_entity.type
_entity.pdbx_description
1 polymer ?
#
loop_
_entity_poly.entity_id
_entity_poly.type
_entity_poly.pdbx_seq_one_letter_code
_entity_poly.pdbx_strand_id
1 'polypeptide(L)'
;MPRFGATVANQLHQFDNNQANACLIQEGASAMRIQMTPKTVRRILSADGYLDLGMPERAVAELDKIEDAGPLEGPVQLLHGIALKQTNNHRDAITHLEKAARIMPSPIRRFAWRELVDAYKAVGSEELAAMAQKLGGDDDFQLKIALPFAQMTLNIPASPKAV
;
A
#
# COMPACT_ATOMS: atom_id res chain seq x y z
N MET A 1 -20.39 -35.05 68.54
CA MET A 1 -18.95 -35.14 68.18
C MET A 1 -18.83 -35.82 66.82
N PRO A 2 -17.77 -35.58 66.04
CA PRO A 2 -17.45 -34.51 65.05
C PRO A 2 -17.81 -34.95 63.59
N ARG A 3 -17.57 -34.28 62.44
CA ARG A 3 -17.41 -32.89 61.93
C ARG A 3 -17.30 -32.98 60.37
N PHE A 4 -17.55 -31.84 59.69
CA PHE A 4 -17.19 -31.46 58.28
C PHE A 4 -18.01 -32.14 57.16
N GLY A 5 -18.55 -31.51 56.12
CA GLY A 5 -18.52 -30.20 55.42
C GLY A 5 -19.19 -30.50 54.05
N ALA A 6 -19.91 -29.68 53.30
CA ALA A 6 -19.90 -28.25 53.04
C ALA A 6 -21.24 -27.83 52.37
N THR A 7 -21.62 -26.55 52.57
CA THR A 7 -22.36 -25.63 51.65
C THR A 7 -23.68 -26.14 51.03
N VAL A 8 -24.89 -25.89 51.53
CA VAL A 8 -25.65 -24.67 51.88
C VAL A 8 -25.82 -23.65 50.75
N ALA A 9 -27.07 -23.63 50.24
CA ALA A 9 -27.82 -22.46 49.74
C ALA A 9 -27.35 -21.80 48.43
N ASN A 10 -28.20 -21.16 47.63
CA ASN A 10 -29.64 -21.06 47.45
C ASN A 10 -29.76 -19.99 46.35
N GLN A 11 -30.82 -20.04 45.55
CA GLN A 11 -31.28 -19.04 44.59
C GLN A 11 -30.69 -17.61 44.69
N LEU A 12 -30.25 -17.08 43.55
CA LEU A 12 -30.40 -15.66 43.19
C LEU A 12 -30.67 -15.53 41.69
N HIS A 13 -31.91 -15.10 41.41
CA HIS A 13 -32.39 -14.28 40.28
C HIS A 13 -32.11 -14.77 38.86
N GLN A 14 -33.11 -15.25 38.10
CA GLN A 14 -34.19 -14.49 37.44
C GLN A 14 -33.69 -13.45 36.41
N PHE A 15 -34.37 -13.43 35.26
CA PHE A 15 -34.31 -12.45 34.16
C PHE A 15 -33.05 -12.61 33.30
N ASP A 16 -33.12 -12.94 32.01
CA ASP A 16 -33.93 -12.28 30.98
C ASP A 16 -34.48 -13.26 29.95
N ASN A 17 -35.81 -13.30 29.89
CA ASN A 17 -36.54 -13.72 28.72
C ASN A 17 -37.03 -12.42 28.06
N ASN A 18 -36.66 -12.26 26.80
CA ASN A 18 -37.38 -11.52 25.78
C ASN A 18 -37.14 -10.00 25.66
N GLN A 19 -36.72 -9.68 24.43
CA GLN A 19 -36.86 -8.43 23.70
C GLN A 19 -35.72 -7.40 23.77
N ALA A 20 -35.20 -7.22 22.55
CA ALA A 20 -34.85 -5.96 21.92
C ALA A 20 -33.35 -5.69 21.81
N ASN A 21 -32.93 -5.78 20.55
CA ASN A 21 -31.90 -4.98 19.89
C ASN A 21 -30.54 -5.64 19.65
N ALA A 22 -30.25 -5.69 18.35
CA ALA A 22 -28.93 -5.77 17.73
C ALA A 22 -28.27 -7.15 17.64
N CYS A 23 -28.87 -8.03 16.83
CA CYS A 23 -28.05 -8.88 15.96
C CYS A 23 -28.55 -8.79 14.51
N LEU A 24 -28.61 -7.56 14.01
CA LEU A 24 -28.47 -7.24 12.59
C LEU A 24 -26.99 -6.88 12.38
N ILE A 25 -26.14 -7.88 12.19
CA ILE A 25 -24.88 -7.67 11.45
C ILE A 25 -25.02 -8.42 10.11
N GLN A 26 -25.94 -7.93 9.30
CA GLN A 26 -25.63 -7.75 7.89
C GLN A 26 -25.15 -6.31 7.75
N GLU A 27 -23.86 -6.09 7.52
CA GLU A 27 -23.37 -4.95 6.73
C GLU A 27 -21.86 -5.06 6.47
N GLY A 28 -21.50 -5.20 5.21
CA GLY A 28 -20.42 -4.36 4.68
C GLY A 28 -19.00 -4.90 4.58
N ALA A 29 -18.71 -6.18 4.83
CA ALA A 29 -17.46 -6.75 4.30
C ALA A 29 -17.67 -7.14 2.83
N SER A 30 -17.97 -6.13 1.99
CA SER A 30 -17.79 -6.24 0.55
C SER A 30 -16.37 -6.72 0.34
N ALA A 31 -16.22 -8.00 0.02
CA ALA A 31 -15.00 -8.55 -0.52
C ALA A 31 -14.67 -7.67 -1.72
N MET A 32 -13.77 -6.71 -1.52
CA MET A 32 -13.27 -5.82 -2.55
C MET A 32 -12.60 -6.77 -3.54
N ARG A 33 -13.35 -7.13 -4.59
CA ARG A 33 -12.84 -7.90 -5.70
C ARG A 33 -11.84 -6.94 -6.32
N ILE A 34 -10.56 -7.11 -5.99
CA ILE A 34 -9.45 -6.38 -6.56
C ILE A 34 -9.45 -6.76 -8.05
N GLN A 35 -10.24 -6.05 -8.85
CA GLN A 35 -10.32 -6.25 -10.28
C GLN A 35 -9.14 -5.50 -10.89
N MET A 36 -7.93 -6.03 -10.71
CA MET A 36 -6.82 -5.61 -11.56
C MET A 36 -7.06 -6.21 -12.93
N THR A 37 -7.17 -5.36 -13.94
CA THR A 37 -7.20 -5.88 -15.31
C THR A 37 -5.78 -6.37 -15.67
N PRO A 38 -5.64 -7.55 -16.29
CA PRO A 38 -4.33 -8.00 -16.79
C PRO A 38 -3.68 -6.99 -17.74
N LYS A 39 -4.50 -6.18 -18.41
CA LYS A 39 -4.07 -5.07 -19.27
C LYS A 39 -3.35 -3.99 -18.48
N THR A 40 -3.92 -3.53 -17.37
CA THR A 40 -3.30 -2.53 -16.47
C THR A 40 -1.94 -3.02 -15.97
N VAL A 41 -1.87 -4.25 -15.45
CA VAL A 41 -0.61 -4.83 -14.95
C VAL A 41 0.44 -4.91 -16.05
N ARG A 42 0.06 -5.33 -17.25
CA ARG A 42 0.97 -5.39 -18.41
C ARG A 42 1.50 -4.01 -18.79
N ARG A 43 0.68 -2.96 -18.74
CA ARG A 43 1.12 -1.59 -19.03
C ARG A 43 2.12 -1.08 -18.00
N ILE A 44 1.87 -1.34 -16.73
CA ILE A 44 2.80 -1.00 -15.63
C ILE A 44 4.15 -1.67 -15.85
N LEU A 45 4.17 -2.97 -16.14
CA LEU A 45 5.40 -3.70 -16.47
C LEU A 45 6.13 -3.12 -17.68
N SER A 46 5.39 -2.78 -18.72
CA SER A 46 5.97 -2.24 -19.94
C SER A 46 6.62 -0.88 -19.66
N ALA A 47 5.94 -0.04 -18.87
CA ALA A 47 6.46 1.26 -18.46
C ALA A 47 7.73 1.14 -17.61
N ASP A 48 7.74 0.25 -16.63
CA ASP A 48 8.93 -0.05 -15.80
C ASP A 48 10.11 -0.49 -16.67
N GLY A 49 9.88 -1.46 -17.57
CA GLY A 49 10.90 -1.90 -18.52
C GLY A 49 11.37 -0.80 -19.49
N TYR A 50 10.51 0.14 -19.88
CA TYR A 50 10.93 1.29 -20.68
C TYR A 50 11.81 2.27 -19.89
N LEU A 51 11.55 2.46 -18.59
CA LEU A 51 12.42 3.28 -17.73
C LEU A 51 13.79 2.65 -17.54
N ASP A 52 13.85 1.34 -17.34
CA ASP A 52 15.11 0.58 -17.24
C ASP A 52 15.96 0.69 -18.52
N LEU A 53 15.29 0.81 -19.68
CA LEU A 53 15.94 0.97 -20.98
C LEU A 53 16.24 2.43 -21.34
N GLY A 54 15.95 3.39 -20.45
CA GLY A 54 16.16 4.82 -20.71
C GLY A 54 15.23 5.39 -21.78
N MET A 55 14.02 4.86 -21.91
CA MET A 55 12.98 5.31 -22.85
C MET A 55 11.77 5.91 -22.10
N PRO A 56 11.94 6.99 -21.32
CA PRO A 56 10.92 7.49 -20.43
C PRO A 56 9.66 8.00 -21.14
N GLU A 57 9.76 8.50 -22.38
CA GLU A 57 8.59 8.94 -23.15
C GLU A 57 7.65 7.78 -23.48
N ARG A 58 8.21 6.59 -23.73
CA ARG A 58 7.41 5.38 -23.95
C ARG A 58 6.76 4.88 -22.66
N ALA A 59 7.44 5.05 -21.53
CA ALA A 59 6.88 4.75 -20.23
C ALA A 59 5.67 5.62 -19.92
N VAL A 60 5.78 6.95 -20.10
CA VAL A 60 4.65 7.88 -19.95
C VAL A 60 3.48 7.46 -20.85
N ALA A 61 3.75 7.19 -22.14
CA ALA A 61 2.71 6.79 -23.09
C ALA A 61 1.99 5.49 -22.72
N GLU A 62 2.65 4.53 -22.07
CA GLU A 62 1.97 3.32 -21.57
C GLU A 62 1.15 3.58 -20.31
N LEU A 63 1.66 4.42 -19.40
CA LEU A 63 0.97 4.77 -18.17
C LEU A 63 -0.27 5.65 -18.42
N ASP A 64 -0.22 6.55 -19.39
CA ASP A 64 -1.36 7.40 -19.81
C ASP A 64 -2.55 6.57 -20.33
N LYS A 65 -2.30 5.34 -20.78
CA LYS A 65 -3.34 4.42 -21.26
C LYS A 65 -3.99 3.61 -20.12
N ILE A 66 -3.63 3.89 -18.87
CA ILE A 66 -4.25 3.31 -17.67
C ILE A 66 -5.34 4.27 -17.20
N GLU A 67 -6.60 3.90 -17.42
CA GLU A 67 -7.76 4.71 -17.01
C GLU A 67 -8.13 4.48 -15.54
N ASP A 68 -7.98 3.23 -15.07
CA ASP A 68 -8.20 2.83 -13.67
C ASP A 68 -7.14 1.80 -13.25
N ALA A 69 -6.32 2.20 -12.28
CA ALA A 69 -5.30 1.34 -11.68
C ALA A 69 -5.79 0.64 -10.39
N GLY A 70 -6.94 1.04 -9.86
CA GLY A 70 -7.48 0.54 -8.60
C GLY A 70 -6.43 0.57 -7.48
N PRO A 71 -6.13 -0.56 -6.83
CA PRO A 71 -5.12 -0.61 -5.77
C PRO A 71 -3.70 -0.25 -6.21
N LEU A 72 -3.38 -0.31 -7.51
CA LEU A 72 -2.08 0.06 -8.05
C LEU A 72 -1.96 1.54 -8.40
N GLU A 73 -2.96 2.36 -8.08
CA GLU A 73 -2.92 3.80 -8.35
C GLU A 73 -1.68 4.47 -7.74
N GLY A 74 -1.32 4.14 -6.49
CA GLY A 74 -0.09 4.67 -5.88
C GLY A 74 1.18 4.37 -6.70
N PRO A 75 1.47 3.09 -6.98
CA PRO A 75 2.58 2.69 -7.85
C PRO A 75 2.55 3.29 -9.26
N VAL A 76 1.38 3.38 -9.91
CA VAL A 76 1.24 3.99 -11.24
C VAL A 76 1.64 5.46 -11.20
N GLN A 77 1.16 6.20 -10.20
CA GLN A 77 1.47 7.61 -10.02
C GLN A 77 2.95 7.83 -9.70
N LEU A 78 3.58 6.93 -8.95
CA LEU A 78 5.02 6.97 -8.69
C LEU A 78 5.82 6.80 -9.99
N LEU A 79 5.52 5.75 -10.76
CA LEU A 79 6.18 5.47 -12.05
C LEU A 79 6.01 6.61 -13.04
N HIS A 80 4.81 7.19 -13.11
CA HIS A 80 4.49 8.29 -14.02
C HIS A 80 5.32 9.53 -13.67
N GLY A 81 5.40 9.86 -12.38
CA GLY A 81 6.25 10.93 -11.88
C GLY A 81 7.74 10.72 -12.19
N ILE A 82 8.27 9.51 -12.01
CA ILE A 82 9.66 9.18 -12.33
C ILE A 82 9.91 9.34 -13.83
N ALA A 83 9.01 8.83 -14.68
CA ALA A 83 9.12 8.95 -16.12
C ALA A 83 9.15 10.42 -16.57
N LEU A 84 8.25 11.25 -16.02
CA LEU A 84 8.21 12.69 -16.31
C LEU A 84 9.46 13.44 -15.82
N LYS A 85 10.05 13.05 -14.68
CA LYS A 85 11.34 13.59 -14.24
C LYS A 85 12.44 13.30 -15.25
N GLN A 86 12.50 12.08 -15.78
CA GLN A 86 13.50 11.69 -16.78
C GLN A 86 13.33 12.42 -18.11
N THR A 87 12.11 12.85 -18.46
CA THR A 87 11.85 13.72 -19.62
C THR A 87 12.02 15.23 -19.33
N ASN A 88 12.63 15.61 -18.19
CA ASN A 88 12.75 17.00 -17.70
C ASN A 88 11.42 17.74 -17.47
N ASN A 89 10.30 17.02 -17.37
CA ASN A 89 9.00 17.62 -17.05
C ASN A 89 8.74 17.56 -15.53
N HIS A 90 9.53 18.33 -14.78
CA HIS A 90 9.50 18.31 -13.33
C HIS A 90 8.17 18.80 -12.73
N ARG A 91 7.50 19.74 -13.39
CA ARG A 91 6.24 20.31 -12.89
C ARG A 91 5.12 19.28 -12.88
N ASP A 92 4.95 18.56 -13.98
CA ASP A 92 3.91 17.54 -14.06
C ASP A 92 4.31 16.33 -13.21
N ALA A 93 5.61 16.00 -13.15
CA ALA A 93 6.12 14.96 -12.26
C ALA A 93 5.73 15.19 -10.79
N ILE A 94 5.87 16.43 -10.28
CA ILE A 94 5.48 16.77 -8.90
C ILE A 94 4.02 16.38 -8.64
N THR A 95 3.11 16.67 -9.57
CA THR A 95 1.68 16.36 -9.42
C THR A 95 1.45 14.86 -9.22
N HIS A 96 2.09 14.04 -10.05
CA HIS A 96 1.99 12.59 -9.97
C HIS A 96 2.65 12.02 -8.71
N LEU A 97 3.85 12.52 -8.36
CA LEU A 97 4.58 12.08 -7.18
C LEU A 97 3.88 12.46 -5.87
N GLU A 98 3.28 13.64 -5.78
CA GLU A 98 2.47 14.03 -4.62
C GLU A 98 1.26 13.12 -4.44
N LYS A 99 0.60 12.74 -5.54
CA LYS A 99 -0.53 11.81 -5.48
C LYS A 99 -0.07 10.44 -4.99
N ALA A 100 1.05 9.94 -5.51
CA ALA A 100 1.68 8.71 -5.02
C ALA A 100 2.02 8.81 -3.52
N ALA A 101 2.61 9.95 -3.11
CA ALA A 101 2.95 10.24 -1.72
C ALA A 101 1.73 10.38 -0.81
N ARG A 102 0.52 10.61 -1.33
CA ARG A 102 -0.72 10.66 -0.54
C ARG A 102 -1.42 9.31 -0.44
N ILE A 103 -1.27 8.45 -1.45
CA ILE A 103 -1.99 7.17 -1.55
C ILE A 103 -1.18 6.01 -0.94
N MET A 104 0.13 5.96 -1.19
CA MET A 104 0.93 4.79 -0.79
C MET A 104 1.05 4.67 0.74
N PRO A 105 1.06 3.46 1.31
CA PRO A 105 1.29 3.28 2.74
C PRO A 105 2.77 3.50 3.11
N SER A 106 3.06 3.80 4.37
CA SER A 106 4.41 3.65 4.93
C SER A 106 4.72 2.15 5.02
N PRO A 107 5.93 1.66 4.65
CA PRO A 107 7.16 2.39 4.31
C PRO A 107 7.28 2.84 2.85
N ILE A 108 6.37 2.44 1.96
CA ILE A 108 6.54 2.57 0.50
C ILE A 108 6.46 4.03 0.04
N ARG A 109 5.61 4.83 0.69
CA ARG A 109 5.43 6.27 0.44
C ARG A 109 6.72 7.08 0.43
N ARG A 110 7.75 6.65 1.18
CA ARG A 110 9.07 7.32 1.30
C ARG A 110 9.69 7.58 -0.07
N PHE A 111 9.54 6.64 -1.00
CA PHE A 111 10.12 6.77 -2.34
C PHE A 111 9.54 7.97 -3.09
N ALA A 112 8.23 8.18 -3.03
CA ALA A 112 7.60 9.33 -3.66
C ALA A 112 8.12 10.65 -3.07
N TRP A 113 8.34 10.72 -1.75
CA TRP A 113 8.93 11.89 -1.12
C TRP A 113 10.37 12.15 -1.57
N ARG A 114 11.19 11.12 -1.69
CA ARG A 114 12.56 11.25 -2.23
C ARG A 114 12.53 11.77 -3.67
N GLU A 115 11.69 11.20 -4.52
CA GLU A 115 11.57 11.66 -5.90
C GLU A 115 11.09 13.12 -5.98
N LEU A 116 10.21 13.54 -5.05
CA LEU A 116 9.75 14.94 -4.92
C LEU A 116 10.86 15.90 -4.52
N VAL A 117 11.79 15.50 -3.65
CA VAL A 117 12.93 16.36 -3.27
C VAL A 117 13.69 16.79 -4.51
N ASP A 118 14.07 15.84 -5.37
CA ASP A 118 14.80 16.16 -6.61
C ASP A 118 13.96 17.01 -7.55
N ALA A 119 12.66 16.73 -7.66
CA ALA A 119 11.77 17.47 -8.54
C ALA A 119 11.58 18.93 -8.07
N TYR A 120 11.44 19.17 -6.76
CA TYR A 120 11.36 20.52 -6.22
C TYR A 120 12.68 21.28 -6.35
N LYS A 121 13.83 20.61 -6.16
CA LYS A 121 15.14 21.21 -6.42
C LYS A 121 15.30 21.61 -7.88
N ALA A 122 14.87 20.76 -8.82
CA ALA A 122 14.93 21.05 -10.25
C ALA A 122 14.06 22.25 -10.65
N VAL A 123 12.96 22.51 -9.93
CA VAL A 123 12.08 23.68 -10.12
C VAL A 123 12.57 24.91 -9.32
N GLY A 124 13.60 24.76 -8.47
CA GLY A 124 14.18 25.85 -7.67
C GLY A 124 13.45 26.14 -6.35
N SER A 125 12.59 25.22 -5.90
CA SER A 125 11.81 25.39 -4.68
C SER A 125 12.45 24.67 -3.48
N GLU A 126 13.52 25.25 -2.94
CA GLU A 126 14.31 24.67 -1.85
C GLU A 126 13.52 24.43 -0.55
N GLU A 127 12.56 25.29 -0.23
CA GLU A 127 11.72 25.13 0.97
C GLU A 127 10.88 23.84 0.91
N LEU A 128 10.21 23.61 -0.23
CA LEU A 128 9.43 22.40 -0.46
C LEU A 128 10.32 21.16 -0.54
N ALA A 129 11.52 21.28 -1.11
CA ALA A 129 12.50 20.20 -1.12
C ALA A 129 12.92 19.81 0.30
N ALA A 130 13.21 20.77 1.17
CA ALA A 130 13.54 20.51 2.57
C ALA A 130 12.38 19.86 3.34
N MET A 131 11.14 20.31 3.07
CA MET A 131 9.94 19.71 3.66
C MET A 131 9.76 18.26 3.19
N ALA A 132 9.89 18.00 1.89
CA ALA A 132 9.79 16.66 1.31
C ALA A 132 10.88 15.72 1.86
N GLN A 133 12.11 16.21 2.06
CA GLN A 133 13.21 15.44 2.65
C GLN A 133 12.84 14.98 4.06
N LYS A 134 12.31 15.90 4.89
CA LYS A 134 11.88 15.58 6.26
C LYS A 134 10.74 14.55 6.29
N LEU A 135 9.85 14.55 5.30
CA LEU A 135 8.75 13.60 5.17
C LEU A 135 9.19 12.24 4.61
N GLY A 136 10.25 12.21 3.81
CA GLY A 136 10.80 11.00 3.19
C GLY A 136 11.57 10.10 4.16
N GLY A 137 12.31 10.69 5.11
CA GLY A 137 13.20 9.97 6.01
C GLY A 137 14.44 9.39 5.29
N ASP A 138 15.52 9.14 6.04
CA ASP A 138 16.87 8.90 5.47
C ASP A 138 17.24 7.42 5.24
N ASP A 139 16.28 6.49 5.23
CA ASP A 139 16.60 5.05 5.11
C ASP A 139 16.42 4.53 3.68
N ASP A 140 17.57 4.24 3.05
CA ASP A 140 17.71 3.67 1.71
C ASP A 140 16.95 2.35 1.56
N PHE A 141 15.95 2.35 0.67
CA PHE A 141 15.39 1.15 0.08
C PHE A 141 15.31 1.33 -1.45
N GLN A 142 15.55 0.26 -2.19
CA GLN A 142 15.40 0.23 -3.65
C GLN A 142 14.06 -0.44 -3.97
N LEU A 143 13.15 0.29 -4.61
CA LEU A 143 11.94 -0.29 -5.17
C LEU A 143 12.32 -0.98 -6.48
N LYS A 144 12.62 -2.29 -6.44
CA LYS A 144 12.36 -3.15 -7.59
C LYS A 144 10.86 -3.41 -7.57
N ILE A 145 10.17 -3.07 -8.65
CA ILE A 145 8.72 -3.21 -8.74
C ILE A 145 8.38 -4.69 -8.73
N ALA A 146 8.26 -5.25 -7.52
CA ALA A 146 7.76 -6.58 -7.27
C ALA A 146 6.26 -6.56 -7.54
N LEU A 147 5.89 -6.80 -8.79
CA LEU A 147 4.53 -7.23 -9.10
C LEU A 147 4.32 -8.60 -8.44
N PRO A 148 3.27 -8.78 -7.63
CA PRO A 148 3.12 -9.90 -6.69
C PRO A 148 2.67 -11.21 -7.35
N PHE A 149 3.24 -11.59 -8.51
CA PHE A 149 2.99 -12.91 -9.08
C PHE A 149 4.28 -13.65 -9.42
N ALA A 150 5.01 -14.05 -8.38
CA ALA A 150 5.69 -15.35 -8.29
C ALA A 150 6.57 -15.39 -7.04
N GLN A 151 5.98 -15.74 -5.90
CA GLN A 151 6.57 -16.67 -4.95
C GLN A 151 5.46 -17.14 -3.99
N MET A 152 4.53 -17.92 -4.53
CA MET A 152 3.95 -19.01 -3.75
C MET A 152 5.07 -20.02 -3.51
N THR A 153 5.87 -19.82 -2.47
CA THR A 153 6.55 -20.95 -1.83
C THR A 153 5.70 -21.36 -0.64
N LEU A 154 4.92 -22.40 -0.93
CA LEU A 154 4.28 -23.33 -0.02
C LEU A 154 5.02 -23.47 1.33
N ASN A 155 4.26 -23.33 2.40
CA ASN A 155 4.65 -23.46 3.80
C ASN A 155 5.38 -24.80 4.07
N ILE A 156 6.58 -24.77 4.66
CA ILE A 156 7.17 -25.93 5.33
C ILE A 156 7.32 -25.55 6.81
N PRO A 157 6.54 -26.16 7.73
CA PRO A 157 6.64 -25.84 9.15
C PRO A 157 7.99 -26.29 9.70
N ALA A 158 8.76 -25.35 10.24
CA ALA A 158 9.95 -25.64 11.01
C ALA A 158 9.54 -26.05 12.44
N SER A 159 9.52 -27.35 12.73
CA SER A 159 9.81 -28.00 14.02
C SER A 159 9.54 -29.51 13.93
N PRO A 160 10.18 -30.41 14.71
CA PRO A 160 11.38 -30.28 15.55
C PRO A 160 12.40 -31.44 15.32
N LYS A 161 13.67 -31.26 15.71
CA LYS A 161 14.59 -32.34 16.12
C LYS A 161 15.53 -31.72 17.18
N ALA A 162 15.41 -32.00 18.48
CA ALA A 162 15.65 -33.27 19.17
C ALA A 162 17.04 -33.85 18.84
N VAL A 163 18.06 -33.38 19.57
CA VAL A 163 19.18 -34.15 20.12
C VAL A 163 19.53 -33.54 21.47
#